data_AF-A0A968TG09-F1
#
_entry.id   AF-A0A968TG09-F1
#
_cell.length_a   1.000
_cell.length_b   1.000
_cell.length_c   1.000
_cell.angle_alpha   90.00
_cell.angle_beta   90.00
_cell.angle_gamma   90.00
#
_symmetry.space_group_name_H-M   'P 1'
#
loop_
_entity.id
_entity.type
_entity.pdbx_description
1 polymer ?
#
loop_
_entity_poly.entity_id
_entity_poly.type
_entity_poly.pdbx_seq_one_letter_code
_entity_poly.pdbx_strand_id
1 'polypeptide(L)'
;MALNLKNIISAAVNCSISTGNAVLKQTKKKLLFVNVLYPPQTVGGATVLLKNIIDKLQETSGERYEISVFTYDLDDPKGYEISEYTYDGISVTKIGVPLADDVDWRYQDQIVYKIFYQYLTFHQPDLIHFHCVQRLTASTLEAADSLNIPYIVTAHDAWWICDQQFMLDDSGVEWDYRQNDPLIINRYAKDVNLSIQRRRYLAQYLNKAKAVLAVSEFQAQLYRLNGFHQVQVNRNGVIPAVTLPRKLTDDNKIRLGYAGGICVHKGYYFLREAIMSAGLENSELKVIDVFMAPDTQRNEKWGSTKVTFIPRLSAEKMSEFFSNIDVLVAPSLWPEVLVD
;
A
#
# COMPACT_ATOMS: atom_id res chain seq x y z
N MET A 1 28.90 2.43 -29.61
CA MET A 1 28.05 3.49 -30.21
C MET A 1 27.41 4.37 -29.13
N ALA A 2 26.68 3.80 -28.16
CA ALA A 2 26.05 4.57 -27.06
C ALA A 2 27.03 5.38 -26.19
N LEU A 3 28.21 4.84 -25.89
CA LEU A 3 29.24 5.55 -25.11
C LEU A 3 29.78 6.79 -25.85
N ASN A 4 29.97 6.70 -27.17
CA ASN A 4 30.40 7.82 -28.00
C ASN A 4 29.31 8.89 -28.08
N LEU A 5 28.05 8.50 -28.21
CA LEU A 5 26.93 9.44 -28.23
C LEU A 5 26.80 10.19 -26.89
N LYS A 6 26.92 9.49 -25.75
CA LYS A 6 26.92 10.09 -24.41
C LYS A 6 28.06 11.11 -24.29
N ASN A 7 29.27 10.76 -24.70
CA ASN A 7 30.42 11.67 -24.64
C ASN A 7 30.24 12.91 -25.52
N ILE A 8 29.69 12.76 -26.73
CA ILE A 8 29.39 13.88 -27.64
C ILE A 8 28.35 14.82 -27.02
N ILE A 9 27.26 14.27 -26.48
CA ILE A 9 26.20 15.07 -25.83
C ILE A 9 26.76 15.78 -24.60
N SER A 10 27.51 15.09 -23.73
CA SER A 10 28.12 15.70 -22.55
C SER A 10 29.12 16.81 -22.91
N ALA A 11 29.94 16.62 -23.94
CA ALA A 11 30.87 17.65 -24.41
C ALA A 11 30.14 18.88 -24.97
N ALA A 12 29.07 18.67 -25.74
CA ALA A 12 28.24 19.75 -26.28
C ALA A 12 27.54 20.54 -25.16
N VAL A 13 26.96 19.85 -24.17
CA VAL A 13 26.34 20.48 -23.00
C VAL A 13 27.36 21.30 -22.21
N ASN A 14 28.54 20.74 -21.92
CA ASN A 14 29.61 21.45 -21.20
C ASN A 14 30.09 22.71 -21.95
N CYS A 15 30.24 22.62 -23.28
CA CYS A 15 30.60 23.76 -24.11
C CYS A 15 29.55 24.88 -24.04
N SER A 16 28.26 24.52 -24.16
CA SER A 16 27.14 25.47 -24.03
C SER A 16 27.08 26.15 -22.67
N ILE A 17 27.43 25.43 -21.59
CA ILE A 17 27.52 26.01 -20.24
C ILE A 17 28.70 26.97 -20.13
N SER A 18 29.89 26.57 -20.59
CA SER A 18 31.09 27.42 -20.52
C SER A 18 30.98 28.70 -21.36
N THR A 19 30.13 28.69 -22.39
CA THR A 19 29.89 29.84 -23.27
C THR A 19 28.72 30.71 -22.81
N GLY A 20 28.08 30.38 -21.67
CA GLY A 20 26.95 31.14 -21.12
C GLY A 20 25.64 30.96 -21.89
N ASN A 21 25.62 30.06 -22.89
CA ASN A 21 24.45 29.75 -23.71
C ASN A 21 23.46 28.80 -23.02
N ALA A 22 23.88 28.16 -21.92
CA ALA A 22 23.05 27.33 -21.07
C ALA A 22 23.45 27.49 -19.60
N VAL A 23 22.47 27.46 -18.70
CA VAL A 23 22.71 27.33 -17.25
C VAL A 23 22.37 25.90 -16.86
N LEU A 24 23.27 25.23 -16.13
CA LEU A 24 22.92 23.97 -15.48
C LEU A 24 21.81 24.25 -14.47
N LYS A 25 20.57 23.89 -14.82
CA LYS A 25 19.50 23.80 -13.83
C LYS A 25 19.98 22.82 -12.76
N GLN A 26 19.97 23.24 -11.50
CA GLN A 26 20.32 22.35 -10.39
C GLN A 26 19.47 21.09 -10.50
N THR A 27 20.11 19.95 -10.74
CA THR A 27 19.40 18.68 -10.96
C THR A 27 18.75 18.29 -9.63
N LYS A 28 17.41 18.30 -9.62
CA LYS A 28 16.64 17.84 -8.46
C LYS A 28 17.03 16.41 -8.14
N LYS A 29 17.02 16.07 -6.85
CA LYS A 29 17.27 14.70 -6.40
C LYS A 29 16.08 13.82 -6.82
N LYS A 30 16.33 12.71 -7.50
CA LYS A 30 15.30 11.83 -8.03
C LYS A 30 14.81 10.85 -6.97
N LEU A 31 13.55 10.97 -6.58
CA LEU A 31 12.89 10.07 -5.65
C LEU A 31 11.92 9.17 -6.42
N LEU A 32 12.14 7.86 -6.36
CA LEU A 32 11.23 6.88 -6.92
C LEU A 32 10.39 6.27 -5.80
N PHE A 33 9.07 6.35 -5.91
CA PHE A 33 8.15 5.59 -5.07
C PHE A 33 7.70 4.33 -5.79
N VAL A 34 7.60 3.22 -5.06
CA VAL A 34 7.13 1.95 -5.62
C VAL A 34 6.00 1.43 -4.75
N ASN A 35 4.86 1.07 -5.35
CA ASN A 35 3.69 0.55 -4.66
C ASN A 35 2.83 -0.29 -5.60
N VAL A 36 2.03 -1.23 -5.08
CA VAL A 36 1.15 -2.04 -5.96
C VAL A 36 0.26 -1.15 -6.81
N LEU A 37 -0.37 -0.11 -6.25
CA LEU A 37 -1.28 0.75 -7.02
C LEU A 37 -0.92 2.23 -6.90
N TYR A 38 -1.32 3.00 -7.90
CA TYR A 38 -1.27 4.45 -7.87
C TYR A 38 -2.46 5.00 -8.65
N PRO A 39 -3.04 6.16 -8.26
CA PRO A 39 -4.17 6.74 -8.97
C PRO A 39 -3.96 6.80 -10.50
N PRO A 40 -5.01 6.59 -11.31
CA PRO A 40 -6.42 6.47 -10.91
C PRO A 40 -6.80 5.10 -10.31
N GLN A 41 -5.97 4.08 -10.48
CA GLN A 41 -6.19 2.77 -9.87
C GLN A 41 -5.92 2.85 -8.37
N THR A 42 -6.94 2.61 -7.55
CA THR A 42 -6.80 2.70 -6.09
C THR A 42 -7.58 1.60 -5.40
N VAL A 43 -6.90 0.86 -4.52
CA VAL A 43 -7.52 -0.11 -3.60
C VAL A 43 -6.91 0.11 -2.21
N GLY A 44 -7.78 0.18 -1.20
CA GLY A 44 -7.38 0.31 0.20
C GLY A 44 -6.70 1.64 0.58
N GLY A 45 -6.31 1.73 1.86
CA GLY A 45 -5.74 2.95 2.44
C GLY A 45 -4.28 3.22 2.06
N ALA A 46 -3.48 2.20 1.76
CA ALA A 46 -2.05 2.36 1.47
C ALA A 46 -1.79 3.21 0.21
N THR A 47 -2.60 3.04 -0.83
CA THR A 47 -2.51 3.83 -2.06
C THR A 47 -2.84 5.30 -1.83
N VAL A 48 -3.88 5.57 -1.02
CA VAL A 48 -4.28 6.95 -0.65
C VAL A 48 -3.19 7.61 0.20
N LEU A 49 -2.64 6.89 1.17
CA LEU A 49 -1.53 7.36 1.99
C LEU A 49 -0.31 7.73 1.12
N LEU A 50 0.09 6.85 0.20
CA LEU A 50 1.23 7.11 -0.68
C LEU A 50 1.02 8.38 -1.51
N LYS A 51 -0.17 8.54 -2.10
CA LYS A 51 -0.53 9.75 -2.85
C LYS A 51 -0.42 11.00 -1.97
N ASN A 52 -0.96 10.95 -0.75
CA ASN A 52 -0.87 12.06 0.20
C ASN A 52 0.58 12.41 0.57
N ILE A 53 1.45 11.42 0.73
CA ILE A 53 2.88 11.61 0.99
C ILE A 53 3.54 12.31 -0.21
N ILE A 54 3.30 11.79 -1.42
CA ILE A 54 3.87 12.34 -2.66
C ILE A 54 3.38 13.77 -2.88
N ASP A 55 2.09 14.04 -2.74
CA ASP A 55 1.51 15.37 -2.90
C ASP A 55 2.12 16.36 -1.91
N LYS A 56 2.27 15.95 -0.64
CA LYS A 56 2.86 16.84 0.37
C LYS A 56 4.35 17.07 0.14
N LEU A 57 5.09 16.07 -0.33
CA LEU A 57 6.49 16.22 -0.71
C LEU A 57 6.66 17.10 -1.94
N GLN A 58 5.78 16.97 -2.93
CA GLN A 58 5.77 17.82 -4.11
C GLN A 58 5.46 19.27 -3.75
N GLU A 59 4.48 19.52 -2.88
CA GLU A 59 4.11 20.85 -2.38
C GLU A 59 5.26 21.50 -1.59
N THR A 60 5.85 20.76 -0.64
CA THR A 60 6.82 21.34 0.31
C THR A 60 8.26 21.31 -0.16
N SER A 61 8.59 20.41 -1.09
CA SER A 61 9.97 20.08 -1.46
C SER A 61 10.13 19.82 -2.97
N GLY A 62 9.14 20.14 -3.80
CA GLY A 62 9.19 19.94 -5.24
C GLY A 62 10.33 20.68 -5.94
N GLU A 63 10.87 21.76 -5.37
CA GLU A 63 12.08 22.42 -5.90
C GLU A 63 13.37 21.63 -5.65
N ARG A 64 13.37 20.74 -4.66
CA ARG A 64 14.53 19.91 -4.28
C ARG A 64 14.48 18.51 -4.91
N TYR A 65 13.27 17.97 -5.10
CA TYR A 65 13.07 16.59 -5.53
C TYR A 65 12.29 16.49 -6.84
N GLU A 66 12.72 15.59 -7.70
CA GLU A 66 11.96 15.09 -8.85
C GLU A 66 11.35 13.76 -8.43
N ILE A 67 10.01 13.67 -8.41
CA ILE A 67 9.30 12.51 -7.89
C ILE A 67 8.68 11.73 -9.04
N SER A 68 8.90 10.42 -9.05
CA SER A 68 8.26 9.47 -9.97
C SER A 68 7.71 8.26 -9.23
N VAL A 69 6.83 7.51 -9.89
CA VAL A 69 6.19 6.30 -9.33
C VAL A 69 6.36 5.12 -10.27
N PHE A 70 6.65 3.95 -9.70
CA PHE A 70 6.55 2.67 -10.39
C PHE A 70 5.47 1.80 -9.72
N THR A 71 4.50 1.31 -10.49
CA THR A 71 3.30 0.64 -9.95
C THR A 71 2.90 -0.61 -10.72
N TYR A 72 2.05 -1.45 -10.14
CA TYR A 72 1.42 -2.56 -10.86
C TYR A 72 0.17 -2.07 -11.62
N ASP A 73 -0.13 -2.68 -12.76
CA ASP A 73 -1.30 -2.41 -13.59
C ASP A 73 -2.38 -3.49 -13.38
N LEU A 74 -3.53 -3.10 -12.83
CA LEU A 74 -4.67 -4.01 -12.64
C LEU A 74 -5.34 -4.42 -13.96
N ASP A 75 -5.23 -3.60 -14.99
CA ASP A 75 -6.02 -3.75 -16.22
C ASP A 75 -5.29 -4.56 -17.31
N ASP A 76 -4.01 -4.92 -17.09
CA ASP A 76 -3.21 -5.68 -18.04
C ASP A 76 -2.86 -7.09 -17.54
N PRO A 77 -3.74 -8.08 -17.81
CA PRO A 77 -3.51 -9.46 -17.42
C PRO A 77 -2.53 -10.19 -18.36
N LYS A 78 -2.12 -9.61 -19.50
CA LYS A 78 -1.14 -10.23 -20.40
C LYS A 78 0.24 -10.24 -19.75
N GLY A 79 0.53 -9.16 -19.02
CA GLY A 79 1.66 -9.03 -18.12
C GLY A 79 3.00 -8.77 -18.81
N TYR A 80 3.96 -8.34 -18.00
CA TYR A 80 5.34 -8.01 -18.33
C TYR A 80 5.54 -6.92 -19.38
N GLU A 81 4.51 -6.15 -19.68
CA GLU A 81 4.61 -4.91 -20.45
C GLU A 81 4.56 -3.70 -19.51
N ILE A 82 5.34 -2.67 -19.84
CA ILE A 82 5.30 -1.39 -19.13
C ILE A 82 4.59 -0.35 -19.97
N SER A 83 3.86 0.53 -19.30
CA SER A 83 3.28 1.74 -19.90
C SER A 83 3.45 2.92 -18.97
N GLU A 84 3.40 4.13 -19.52
CA GLU A 84 3.61 5.36 -18.78
C GLU A 84 2.40 6.27 -18.87
N TYR A 85 2.15 7.00 -17.80
CA TYR A 85 1.14 8.05 -17.75
C TYR A 85 1.58 9.15 -16.78
N THR A 86 0.86 10.27 -16.80
CA THR A 86 1.04 11.36 -15.84
C THR A 86 -0.22 11.51 -15.01
N TYR A 87 -0.05 11.68 -13.70
CA TYR A 87 -1.16 11.92 -12.78
C TYR A 87 -0.77 13.05 -11.82
N ASP A 88 -1.54 14.14 -11.81
CA ASP A 88 -1.26 15.35 -11.02
C ASP A 88 0.19 15.86 -11.14
N GLY A 89 0.76 15.79 -12.36
CA GLY A 89 2.12 16.22 -12.64
C GLY A 89 3.22 15.23 -12.21
N ILE A 90 2.87 14.06 -11.68
CA ILE A 90 3.79 12.97 -11.35
C ILE A 90 3.90 12.01 -12.53
N SER A 91 5.13 11.68 -12.92
CA SER A 91 5.42 10.64 -13.91
C SER A 91 5.24 9.26 -13.27
N VAL A 92 4.41 8.43 -13.89
CA VAL A 92 4.08 7.09 -13.39
C VAL A 92 4.36 6.06 -14.48
N THR A 93 5.14 5.05 -14.14
CA THR A 93 5.35 3.86 -14.96
C THR A 93 4.61 2.70 -14.30
N LYS A 94 3.77 2.00 -15.06
CA LYS A 94 3.05 0.82 -14.56
C LYS A 94 3.47 -0.44 -15.33
N ILE A 95 3.48 -1.57 -14.63
CA ILE A 95 3.78 -2.89 -15.19
C ILE A 95 2.60 -3.84 -14.99
N GLY A 96 2.15 -4.49 -16.06
CA GLY A 96 1.24 -5.63 -15.93
C GLY A 96 1.99 -6.84 -15.37
N VAL A 97 1.39 -7.63 -14.48
CA VAL A 97 1.91 -8.96 -14.11
C VAL A 97 0.75 -9.95 -14.23
N PRO A 98 0.95 -11.13 -14.87
CA PRO A 98 -0.13 -12.07 -15.11
C PRO A 98 -0.84 -12.46 -13.82
N LEU A 99 -2.17 -12.49 -13.88
CA LEU A 99 -2.99 -12.87 -12.74
C LEU A 99 -2.74 -14.33 -12.35
N ALA A 100 -2.66 -14.57 -11.04
CA ALA A 100 -2.56 -15.90 -10.46
C ALA A 100 -3.08 -15.89 -9.01
N ASP A 101 -3.56 -17.04 -8.54
CA ASP A 101 -4.16 -17.19 -7.21
C ASP A 101 -3.17 -16.88 -6.08
N ASP A 102 -1.87 -17.08 -6.32
CA ASP A 102 -0.78 -16.86 -5.37
C ASP A 102 -0.08 -15.50 -5.54
N VAL A 103 -0.60 -14.60 -6.39
CA VAL A 103 0.11 -13.36 -6.79
C VAL A 103 0.52 -12.49 -5.61
N ASP A 104 -0.29 -12.42 -4.56
CA ASP A 104 0.01 -11.63 -3.36
C ASP A 104 0.96 -12.39 -2.38
N TRP A 105 1.12 -13.72 -2.52
CA TRP A 105 2.07 -14.53 -1.75
C TRP A 105 3.47 -14.57 -2.39
N ARG A 106 3.54 -14.51 -3.73
CA ARG A 106 4.80 -14.53 -4.49
C ARG A 106 5.77 -13.49 -3.99
N TYR A 107 7.00 -13.92 -3.72
CA TYR A 107 8.05 -13.07 -3.15
C TYR A 107 9.14 -12.70 -4.15
N GLN A 108 9.20 -13.39 -5.30
CA GLN A 108 10.15 -13.13 -6.38
C GLN A 108 9.49 -13.33 -7.74
N ASP A 109 9.94 -12.54 -8.72
CA ASP A 109 9.61 -12.68 -10.14
C ASP A 109 10.81 -12.19 -10.97
N GLN A 110 11.46 -13.13 -11.66
CA GLN A 110 12.68 -12.87 -12.43
C GLN A 110 12.43 -12.02 -13.68
N ILE A 111 11.20 -11.96 -14.18
CA ILE A 111 10.85 -11.08 -15.30
C ILE A 111 10.65 -9.65 -14.76
N VAL A 112 9.97 -9.50 -13.62
CA VAL A 112 9.87 -8.20 -12.93
C VAL A 112 11.25 -7.67 -12.56
N TYR A 113 12.17 -8.51 -12.06
CA TYR A 113 13.57 -8.14 -11.83
C TYR A 113 14.19 -7.50 -13.07
N LYS A 114 14.11 -8.17 -14.23
CA LYS A 114 14.75 -7.72 -15.48
C LYS A 114 14.17 -6.39 -15.95
N ILE A 115 12.85 -6.26 -15.94
CA ILE A 115 12.17 -5.04 -16.36
C ILE A 115 12.52 -3.88 -15.43
N PHE A 116 12.42 -4.10 -14.12
CA PHE A 116 12.72 -3.04 -13.15
C PHE A 116 14.21 -2.67 -13.13
N TYR A 117 15.13 -3.62 -13.34
CA TYR A 117 16.56 -3.36 -13.51
C TYR A 117 16.82 -2.45 -14.73
N GLN A 118 16.19 -2.74 -15.88
CA GLN A 118 16.30 -1.89 -17.08
C GLN A 118 15.73 -0.49 -16.84
N TYR A 119 14.56 -0.42 -16.19
CA TYR A 119 13.94 0.84 -15.77
C TYR A 119 14.91 1.66 -14.90
N LEU A 120 15.44 1.08 -13.81
CA LEU A 120 16.36 1.77 -12.91
C LEU A 120 17.67 2.20 -13.60
N THR A 121 18.18 1.39 -14.54
CA THR A 121 19.37 1.73 -15.33
C THR A 121 19.16 3.00 -16.17
N PHE A 122 17.95 3.21 -16.67
CA PHE A 122 17.58 4.38 -17.47
C PHE A 122 17.22 5.60 -16.59
N HIS A 123 16.34 5.42 -15.60
CA HIS A 123 15.81 6.52 -14.80
C HIS A 123 16.78 7.02 -13.72
N GLN A 124 17.65 6.13 -13.21
CA GLN A 124 18.70 6.40 -12.23
C GLN A 124 18.22 7.23 -11.03
N PRO A 125 17.25 6.73 -10.23
CA PRO A 125 16.81 7.43 -9.03
C PRO A 125 17.94 7.53 -7.98
N ASP A 126 17.97 8.63 -7.23
CA ASP A 126 18.90 8.82 -6.11
C ASP A 126 18.48 8.03 -4.86
N LEU A 127 17.19 7.78 -4.69
CA LEU A 127 16.60 7.01 -3.58
C LEU A 127 15.28 6.38 -4.02
N ILE A 128 15.04 5.14 -3.58
CA ILE A 128 13.75 4.46 -3.79
C ILE A 128 13.03 4.29 -2.45
N HIS A 129 11.72 4.57 -2.42
CA HIS A 129 10.86 4.30 -1.26
C HIS A 129 9.82 3.24 -1.63
N PHE A 130 10.00 2.04 -1.11
CA PHE A 130 9.11 0.91 -1.32
C PHE A 130 7.96 0.90 -0.32
N HIS A 131 6.74 0.79 -0.86
CA HIS A 131 5.48 0.55 -0.17
C HIS A 131 4.83 -0.67 -0.83
N CYS A 132 4.00 -1.41 -0.10
CA CYS A 132 3.20 -2.56 -0.56
C CYS A 132 3.65 -3.12 -1.93
N VAL A 133 4.69 -3.97 -1.94
CA VAL A 133 5.30 -4.46 -3.19
C VAL A 133 4.81 -5.85 -3.59
N GLN A 134 3.77 -6.38 -2.96
CA GLN A 134 3.37 -7.81 -3.05
C GLN A 134 3.30 -8.33 -4.49
N ARG A 135 2.63 -7.59 -5.39
CA ARG A 135 2.47 -7.95 -6.81
C ARG A 135 3.66 -7.61 -7.70
N LEU A 136 4.54 -6.74 -7.22
CA LEU A 136 5.81 -6.40 -7.87
C LEU A 136 6.95 -7.31 -7.36
N THR A 137 6.70 -8.02 -6.25
CA THR A 137 7.63 -8.88 -5.51
C THR A 137 8.87 -8.14 -4.97
N ALA A 138 9.67 -8.83 -4.14
CA ALA A 138 10.94 -8.29 -3.67
C ALA A 138 12.05 -8.31 -4.74
N SER A 139 11.76 -8.85 -5.93
CA SER A 139 12.67 -8.73 -7.08
C SER A 139 12.89 -7.29 -7.53
N THR A 140 11.98 -6.36 -7.21
CA THR A 140 12.23 -4.92 -7.38
C THR A 140 13.32 -4.39 -6.44
N LEU A 141 13.39 -4.88 -5.19
CA LEU A 141 14.46 -4.54 -4.25
C LEU A 141 15.78 -5.20 -4.66
N GLU A 142 15.74 -6.43 -5.18
CA GLU A 142 16.91 -7.09 -5.76
C GLU A 142 17.52 -6.26 -6.90
N ALA A 143 16.71 -5.75 -7.82
CA ALA A 143 17.19 -4.89 -8.90
C ALA A 143 17.80 -3.57 -8.40
N ALA A 144 17.21 -2.95 -7.37
CA ALA A 144 17.77 -1.77 -6.73
C ALA A 144 19.14 -2.05 -6.09
N ASP A 145 19.24 -3.18 -5.38
CA ASP A 145 20.48 -3.65 -4.74
C ASP A 145 21.58 -3.98 -5.76
N SER A 146 21.26 -4.67 -6.85
CA SER A 146 22.18 -4.96 -7.96
C SER A 146 22.79 -3.71 -8.59
N LEU A 147 22.06 -2.59 -8.58
CA LEU A 147 22.52 -1.29 -9.09
C LEU A 147 23.10 -0.37 -7.99
N ASN A 148 23.18 -0.85 -6.75
CA ASN A 148 23.61 -0.09 -5.57
C ASN A 148 22.80 1.20 -5.35
N ILE A 149 21.52 1.20 -5.73
CA ILE A 149 20.62 2.32 -5.48
C ILE A 149 20.07 2.19 -4.05
N PRO A 150 20.25 3.19 -3.18
CA PRO A 150 19.76 3.11 -1.82
C PRO A 150 18.23 3.12 -1.78
N TYR A 151 17.66 2.41 -0.81
CA TYR A 151 16.21 2.37 -0.64
C TYR A 151 15.76 2.32 0.82
N ILE A 152 14.52 2.74 1.04
CA ILE A 152 13.78 2.65 2.30
C ILE A 152 12.53 1.80 2.06
N VAL A 153 12.11 1.05 3.07
CA VAL A 153 10.87 0.26 3.02
C VAL A 153 9.93 0.72 4.11
N THR A 154 8.68 1.02 3.77
CA THR A 154 7.60 1.14 4.76
C THR A 154 6.80 -0.16 4.78
N ALA A 155 6.83 -0.86 5.91
CA ALA A 155 6.01 -2.02 6.19
C ALA A 155 4.59 -1.57 6.58
N HIS A 156 3.58 -1.99 5.81
CA HIS A 156 2.15 -1.69 6.07
C HIS A 156 1.39 -2.88 6.69
N ASP A 157 1.96 -4.07 6.58
CA ASP A 157 1.37 -5.33 7.01
C ASP A 157 2.48 -6.34 7.38
N ALA A 158 2.14 -7.63 7.54
CA ALA A 158 3.07 -8.70 7.89
C ALA A 158 3.68 -9.43 6.69
N TRP A 159 3.47 -8.99 5.45
CA TRP A 159 3.89 -9.72 4.25
C TRP A 159 5.39 -10.07 4.25
N TRP A 160 6.24 -9.20 4.80
CA TRP A 160 7.69 -9.43 4.88
C TRP A 160 8.10 -10.59 5.81
N ILE A 161 7.25 -10.94 6.78
CA ILE A 161 7.60 -11.85 7.89
C ILE A 161 6.70 -13.09 7.97
N CYS A 162 5.48 -13.01 7.45
CA CYS A 162 4.46 -14.05 7.47
C CYS A 162 3.98 -14.39 6.05
N ASP A 163 3.53 -15.64 5.88
CA ASP A 163 2.91 -16.11 4.65
C ASP A 163 1.47 -15.61 4.49
N GLN A 164 0.82 -15.23 5.60
CA GLN A 164 -0.44 -14.50 5.61
C GLN A 164 -0.17 -13.02 5.84
N GLN A 165 -0.51 -12.18 4.86
CA GLN A 165 -0.25 -10.74 4.90
C GLN A 165 -0.77 -10.07 6.19
N PHE A 166 -1.91 -10.55 6.71
CA PHE A 166 -2.55 -10.01 7.91
C PHE A 166 -2.48 -10.97 9.11
N MET A 167 -1.63 -12.01 9.07
CA MET A 167 -1.48 -13.01 10.15
C MET A 167 -2.80 -13.60 10.65
N LEU A 168 -3.78 -13.73 9.77
CA LEU A 168 -5.09 -14.33 10.03
C LEU A 168 -5.29 -15.46 9.03
N ASP A 169 -5.97 -16.53 9.46
CA ASP A 169 -6.52 -17.49 8.51
C ASP A 169 -7.83 -17.00 7.88
N ASP A 170 -8.38 -17.81 6.97
CA ASP A 170 -9.62 -17.49 6.25
C ASP A 170 -10.85 -17.36 7.18
N SER A 171 -10.77 -17.88 8.41
CA SER A 171 -11.80 -17.76 9.44
C SER A 171 -11.61 -16.55 10.38
N GLY A 172 -10.51 -15.81 10.21
CA GLY A 172 -10.16 -14.66 11.06
C GLY A 172 -9.49 -15.06 12.37
N VAL A 173 -8.94 -16.27 12.47
CA VAL A 173 -8.14 -16.70 13.62
C VAL A 173 -6.69 -16.26 13.43
N GLU A 174 -6.15 -15.63 14.46
CA GLU A 174 -4.80 -15.11 14.49
C GLU A 174 -3.73 -16.21 14.49
N TRP A 175 -2.68 -15.99 13.71
CA TRP A 175 -1.47 -16.80 13.68
C TRP A 175 -0.47 -16.30 14.73
N ASP A 176 0.31 -17.21 15.30
CA ASP A 176 1.37 -16.88 16.25
C ASP A 176 2.37 -15.87 15.65
N TYR A 177 2.65 -14.80 16.38
CA TYR A 177 3.50 -13.71 15.89
C TYR A 177 4.99 -14.06 15.73
N ARG A 178 5.46 -15.17 16.31
CA ARG A 178 6.88 -15.60 16.26
C ARG A 178 7.21 -16.34 14.98
N GLN A 179 6.93 -15.70 13.85
CA GLN A 179 7.06 -16.31 12.54
C GLN A 179 8.50 -16.70 12.21
N ASN A 180 9.52 -16.06 12.78
CA ASN A 180 10.93 -16.43 12.63
C ASN A 180 11.29 -17.82 13.20
N ASP A 181 10.45 -18.45 14.03
CA ASP A 181 10.65 -19.81 14.55
C ASP A 181 10.16 -20.88 13.53
N PRO A 182 11.02 -21.76 13.01
CA PRO A 182 10.63 -22.83 12.08
C PRO A 182 9.54 -23.77 12.60
N LEU A 183 9.46 -24.01 13.90
CA LEU A 183 8.41 -24.84 14.51
C LEU A 183 7.05 -24.16 14.46
N ILE A 184 7.02 -22.83 14.56
CA ILE A 184 5.79 -22.04 14.41
C ILE A 184 5.36 -22.05 12.95
N ILE A 185 6.27 -21.80 12.00
CA ILE A 185 5.98 -21.87 10.56
C ILE A 185 5.33 -23.20 10.20
N ASN A 186 5.90 -24.31 10.67
CA ASN A 186 5.46 -25.65 10.32
C ASN A 186 4.02 -25.96 10.74
N ARG A 187 3.44 -25.18 11.67
CA ARG A 187 2.02 -25.31 12.05
C ARG A 187 1.06 -24.73 11.01
N TYR A 188 1.53 -23.77 10.22
CA TYR A 188 0.67 -22.93 9.39
C TYR A 188 0.99 -23.00 7.89
N ALA A 189 2.26 -23.25 7.54
CA ALA A 189 2.72 -23.27 6.16
C ALA A 189 2.11 -24.45 5.39
N LYS A 190 1.64 -24.18 4.17
CA LYS A 190 1.27 -25.23 3.20
C LYS A 190 2.49 -26.04 2.76
N ASP A 191 3.64 -25.37 2.62
CA ASP A 191 4.94 -25.96 2.35
C ASP A 191 6.01 -25.21 3.14
N VAL A 192 6.54 -25.86 4.18
CA VAL A 192 7.53 -25.26 5.09
C VAL A 192 8.83 -24.88 4.38
N ASN A 193 9.26 -25.61 3.35
CA ASN A 193 10.49 -25.30 2.63
C ASN A 193 10.31 -24.03 1.80
N LEU A 194 9.17 -23.89 1.12
CA LEU A 194 8.84 -22.69 0.36
C LEU A 194 8.68 -21.47 1.27
N SER A 195 8.02 -21.60 2.43
CA SER A 195 7.91 -20.52 3.40
C SER A 195 9.27 -20.08 3.96
N ILE A 196 10.17 -21.03 4.23
CA ILE A 196 11.55 -20.71 4.68
C ILE A 196 12.33 -20.00 3.56
N GLN A 197 12.25 -20.48 2.32
CA GLN A 197 12.91 -19.84 1.17
C GLN A 197 12.41 -18.40 0.96
N ARG A 198 11.09 -18.23 0.94
CA ARG A 198 10.40 -16.94 0.86
C ARG A 198 10.94 -15.98 1.91
N ARG A 199 10.93 -16.39 3.18
CA ARG A 199 11.40 -15.51 4.26
C ARG A 199 12.87 -15.15 4.13
N ARG A 200 13.73 -16.12 3.79
CA ARG A 200 15.17 -15.85 3.63
C ARG A 200 15.41 -14.82 2.53
N TYR A 201 14.72 -14.94 1.41
CA TYR A 201 14.79 -13.98 0.30
C TYR A 201 14.29 -12.59 0.72
N LEU A 202 13.11 -12.51 1.34
CA LEU A 202 12.55 -11.24 1.81
C LEU A 202 13.44 -10.57 2.87
N ALA A 203 13.93 -11.33 3.84
CA ALA A 203 14.82 -10.83 4.90
C ALA A 203 16.15 -10.32 4.34
N GLN A 204 16.70 -10.98 3.31
CA GLN A 204 17.94 -10.55 2.66
C GLN A 204 17.83 -9.11 2.16
N TYR A 205 16.75 -8.76 1.45
CA TYR A 205 16.59 -7.42 0.89
C TYR A 205 16.07 -6.42 1.92
N LEU A 206 15.16 -6.83 2.82
CA LEU A 206 14.69 -5.93 3.87
C LEU A 206 15.84 -5.48 4.80
N ASN A 207 16.81 -6.35 5.08
CA ASN A 207 17.99 -6.01 5.90
C ASN A 207 18.99 -5.06 5.20
N LYS A 208 18.93 -4.94 3.88
CA LYS A 208 19.78 -4.01 3.12
C LYS A 208 19.17 -2.61 2.98
N ALA A 209 17.90 -2.43 3.36
CA ALA A 209 17.25 -1.14 3.36
C ALA A 209 18.00 -0.15 4.28
N LYS A 210 18.13 1.11 3.84
CA LYS A 210 18.71 2.19 4.66
C LYS A 210 17.88 2.48 5.90
N ALA A 211 16.57 2.28 5.80
CA ALA A 211 15.64 2.29 6.92
C ALA A 211 14.47 1.35 6.62
N VAL A 212 13.93 0.75 7.67
CA VAL A 212 12.66 0.02 7.64
C VAL A 212 11.71 0.76 8.58
N LEU A 213 10.59 1.23 8.03
CA LEU A 213 9.60 2.03 8.73
C LEU A 213 8.36 1.17 8.98
N ALA A 214 7.88 1.11 10.22
CA ALA A 214 6.61 0.50 10.58
C ALA A 214 5.58 1.59 10.88
N VAL A 215 4.33 1.36 10.50
CA VAL A 215 3.28 2.40 10.58
C VAL A 215 2.62 2.52 11.95
N SER A 216 2.98 1.64 12.90
CA SER A 216 2.56 1.71 14.31
C SER A 216 3.63 1.10 15.23
N GLU A 217 3.51 1.36 16.54
CA GLU A 217 4.40 0.73 17.53
C GLU A 217 4.18 -0.78 17.59
N PHE A 218 2.91 -1.23 17.53
CA PHE A 218 2.58 -2.66 17.44
C PHE A 218 3.34 -3.33 16.30
N GLN A 219 3.31 -2.75 15.10
CA GLN A 219 3.98 -3.33 13.96
C GLN A 219 5.50 -3.27 14.08
N ALA A 220 6.06 -2.20 14.66
CA ALA A 220 7.49 -2.15 14.94
C ALA A 220 7.90 -3.28 15.91
N GLN A 221 7.12 -3.52 16.97
CA GLN A 221 7.35 -4.62 17.90
C GLN A 221 7.23 -5.99 17.21
N LEU A 222 6.24 -6.16 16.34
CA LEU A 222 6.06 -7.39 15.56
C LEU A 222 7.28 -7.68 14.67
N TYR A 223 7.81 -6.68 13.97
CA TYR A 223 9.00 -6.87 13.13
C TYR A 223 10.26 -7.11 13.97
N ARG A 224 10.42 -6.42 15.10
CA ARG A 224 11.52 -6.65 16.05
C ARG A 224 11.48 -8.05 16.64
N LEU A 225 10.30 -8.56 16.98
CA LEU A 225 10.09 -9.95 17.43
C LEU A 225 10.57 -10.96 16.37
N ASN A 226 10.44 -10.60 15.10
CA ASN A 226 10.86 -11.42 13.96
C ASN A 226 12.29 -11.15 13.47
N GLY A 227 13.11 -10.42 14.26
CA GLY A 227 14.55 -10.24 14.03
C GLY A 227 14.95 -8.94 13.29
N PHE A 228 14.01 -8.07 12.96
CA PHE A 228 14.29 -6.79 12.31
C PHE A 228 14.41 -5.66 13.35
N HIS A 229 15.55 -5.61 14.04
CA HIS A 229 15.77 -4.64 15.14
C HIS A 229 15.99 -3.20 14.66
N GLN A 230 16.32 -2.99 13.38
CA GLN A 230 16.52 -1.69 12.75
C GLN A 230 15.22 -0.90 12.47
N VAL A 231 14.05 -1.48 12.77
CA VAL A 231 12.75 -0.90 12.46
C VAL A 231 12.45 0.33 13.32
N GLN A 232 12.05 1.40 12.64
CA GLN A 232 11.64 2.67 13.24
C GLN A 232 10.13 2.87 13.06
N VAL A 233 9.48 3.53 14.02
CA VAL A 233 8.07 3.88 13.90
C VAL A 233 7.94 5.17 13.11
N ASN A 234 7.13 5.13 12.05
CA ASN A 234 6.69 6.28 11.29
C ASN A 234 5.17 6.18 11.08
N ARG A 235 4.40 6.75 12.01
CA ARG A 235 2.93 6.68 11.98
C ARG A 235 2.38 7.34 10.72
N ASN A 236 1.33 6.74 10.17
CA ASN A 236 0.65 7.30 9.00
C ASN A 236 0.06 8.68 9.34
N GLY A 237 0.37 9.66 8.49
CA GLY A 237 -0.29 10.95 8.53
C GLY A 237 -1.70 10.87 7.94
N VAL A 238 -2.59 11.72 8.45
CA VAL A 238 -3.93 11.95 7.88
C VAL A 238 -4.00 13.37 7.34
N ILE A 239 -4.60 13.56 6.16
CA ILE A 239 -5.01 14.89 5.71
C ILE A 239 -6.30 15.22 6.47
N PRO A 240 -6.34 16.30 7.26
CA PRO A 240 -7.57 16.69 7.96
C PRO A 240 -8.70 16.94 6.96
N ALA A 241 -9.79 16.18 7.11
CA ALA A 241 -11.00 16.40 6.32
C ALA A 241 -11.89 17.47 6.96
N VAL A 242 -12.73 18.11 6.16
CA VAL A 242 -13.75 19.03 6.66
C VAL A 242 -14.69 18.27 7.59
N THR A 243 -14.81 18.71 8.84
CA THR A 243 -15.76 18.11 9.77
C THR A 243 -17.11 18.79 9.61
N LEU A 244 -18.12 18.02 9.20
CA LEU A 244 -19.49 18.50 9.11
C LEU A 244 -20.24 18.24 10.43
N PRO A 245 -21.15 19.13 10.83
CA PRO A 245 -21.98 18.89 12.01
C PRO A 245 -22.84 17.65 11.79
N ARG A 246 -23.04 16.86 12.85
CA ARG A 246 -23.89 15.67 12.80
C ARG A 246 -25.32 16.07 12.44
N LYS A 247 -25.93 15.35 11.48
CA LYS A 247 -27.35 15.51 11.15
C LYS A 247 -28.19 14.83 12.23
N LEU A 248 -28.98 15.63 12.95
CA LEU A 248 -29.95 15.13 13.92
C LEU A 248 -31.11 14.46 13.19
N THR A 249 -31.62 13.35 13.75
CA THR A 249 -32.82 12.67 13.26
C THR A 249 -33.78 12.46 14.42
N ASP A 250 -35.08 12.56 14.15
CA ASP A 250 -36.15 12.43 15.15
C ASP A 250 -36.62 10.98 15.33
N ASP A 251 -35.98 10.01 14.67
CA ASP A 251 -36.41 8.61 14.62
C ASP A 251 -35.91 7.73 15.77
N ASN A 252 -35.21 8.33 16.76
CA ASN A 252 -34.66 7.69 17.96
C ASN A 252 -33.71 6.49 17.70
N LYS A 253 -33.29 6.25 16.46
CA LYS A 253 -32.40 5.12 16.10
C LYS A 253 -30.93 5.49 16.26
N ILE A 254 -30.12 4.51 16.65
CA ILE A 254 -28.65 4.62 16.64
C ILE A 254 -28.13 4.24 15.26
N ARG A 255 -27.47 5.17 14.56
CA ARG A 255 -26.91 4.93 13.22
C ARG A 255 -25.45 4.52 13.32
N LEU A 256 -25.18 3.26 13.00
CA LEU A 256 -23.84 2.71 12.91
C LEU A 256 -23.30 2.89 11.49
N GLY A 257 -22.01 3.20 11.37
CA GLY A 257 -21.28 3.24 10.11
C GLY A 257 -20.14 2.24 10.11
N TYR A 258 -19.93 1.53 9.01
CA TYR A 258 -18.77 0.67 8.80
C TYR A 258 -18.13 0.98 7.43
N ALA A 259 -16.86 1.39 7.47
CA ALA A 259 -16.10 1.86 6.31
C ALA A 259 -14.82 1.02 6.07
N GLY A 260 -14.88 -0.28 6.37
CA GLY A 260 -13.74 -1.19 6.23
C GLY A 260 -13.69 -1.99 4.92
N GLY A 261 -14.82 -2.11 4.21
CA GLY A 261 -14.97 -3.08 3.10
C GLY A 261 -15.30 -4.49 3.59
N ILE A 262 -15.72 -5.37 2.68
CA ILE A 262 -16.13 -6.75 2.99
C ILE A 262 -14.91 -7.66 2.95
N CYS A 263 -14.23 -7.79 4.09
CA CYS A 263 -13.07 -8.67 4.23
C CYS A 263 -12.84 -9.10 5.68
N VAL A 264 -12.15 -10.23 5.83
CA VAL A 264 -11.90 -10.90 7.13
C VAL A 264 -11.07 -10.01 8.07
N HIS A 265 -9.93 -9.48 7.60
CA HIS A 265 -9.01 -8.69 8.43
C HIS A 265 -9.61 -7.36 8.93
N LYS A 266 -10.61 -6.81 8.22
CA LYS A 266 -11.38 -5.62 8.63
C LYS A 266 -12.51 -5.94 9.63
N GLY A 267 -12.68 -7.23 9.96
CA GLY A 267 -13.67 -7.69 10.93
C GLY A 267 -15.11 -7.70 10.43
N TYR A 268 -15.34 -7.65 9.11
CA TYR A 268 -16.70 -7.61 8.55
C TYR A 268 -17.58 -8.78 9.01
N TYR A 269 -17.07 -10.02 8.89
CA TYR A 269 -17.84 -11.21 9.26
C TYR A 269 -18.07 -11.29 10.77
N PHE A 270 -17.07 -10.91 11.57
CA PHE A 270 -17.21 -10.79 13.02
C PHE A 270 -18.29 -9.76 13.39
N LEU A 271 -18.29 -8.58 12.76
CA LEU A 271 -19.31 -7.55 12.96
C LEU A 271 -20.72 -8.05 12.64
N ARG A 272 -20.86 -8.76 11.52
CA ARG A 272 -22.14 -9.36 11.11
C ARG A 272 -22.66 -10.31 12.18
N GLU A 273 -21.85 -11.26 12.62
CA GLU A 273 -22.26 -12.23 13.65
C GLU A 273 -22.56 -11.56 15.00
N ALA A 274 -21.77 -10.54 15.39
CA ALA A 274 -21.99 -9.77 16.60
C ALA A 274 -23.34 -9.02 16.56
N ILE A 275 -23.67 -8.37 15.45
CA ILE A 275 -24.96 -7.67 15.28
C ILE A 275 -26.13 -8.67 15.26
N MET A 276 -26.00 -9.77 14.52
CA MET A 276 -27.03 -10.82 14.46
C MET A 276 -27.32 -11.40 15.84
N SER A 277 -26.27 -11.64 16.64
CA SER A 277 -26.38 -12.20 17.99
C SER A 277 -26.92 -11.19 19.01
N ALA A 278 -26.53 -9.93 18.91
CA ALA A 278 -26.94 -8.89 19.84
C ALA A 278 -28.40 -8.44 19.64
N GLY A 279 -28.95 -8.60 18.42
CA GLY A 279 -30.34 -8.25 18.13
C GLY A 279 -30.64 -6.77 18.34
N LEU A 280 -29.84 -5.86 17.76
CA LEU A 280 -29.96 -4.42 17.98
C LEU A 280 -31.24 -3.85 17.32
N GLU A 281 -32.35 -3.82 18.06
CA GLU A 281 -33.68 -3.43 17.54
C GLU A 281 -33.81 -1.94 17.23
N ASN A 282 -33.12 -1.08 17.99
CA ASN A 282 -33.16 0.38 17.82
C ASN A 282 -31.93 0.93 17.09
N SER A 283 -31.38 0.14 16.16
CA SER A 283 -30.18 0.49 15.41
C SER A 283 -30.34 0.24 13.92
N GLU A 284 -29.60 1.00 13.13
CA GLU A 284 -29.36 0.71 11.72
C GLU A 284 -27.87 0.79 11.41
N LEU A 285 -27.42 0.01 10.44
CA LEU A 285 -26.03 -0.04 10.01
C LEU A 285 -25.92 0.37 8.55
N LYS A 286 -24.99 1.28 8.25
CA LYS A 286 -24.57 1.61 6.89
C LYS A 286 -23.18 1.05 6.62
N VAL A 287 -23.06 0.21 5.59
CA VAL A 287 -21.80 -0.44 5.17
C VAL A 287 -21.34 0.16 3.85
N ILE A 288 -20.10 0.64 3.80
CA ILE A 288 -19.44 0.95 2.53
C ILE A 288 -18.84 -0.34 1.97
N ASP A 289 -19.39 -0.80 0.85
CA ASP A 289 -18.85 -1.91 0.07
C ASP A 289 -18.08 -1.35 -1.12
N VAL A 290 -16.76 -1.53 -1.09
CA VAL A 290 -15.86 -0.96 -2.10
C VAL A 290 -15.95 -1.67 -3.46
N PHE A 291 -16.59 -2.84 -3.53
CA PHE A 291 -16.77 -3.62 -4.74
C PHE A 291 -18.16 -3.45 -5.37
N MET A 292 -19.06 -2.73 -4.71
CA MET A 292 -20.38 -2.42 -5.28
C MET A 292 -20.26 -1.44 -6.45
N ALA A 293 -21.09 -1.66 -7.47
CA ALA A 293 -21.20 -0.75 -8.61
C ALA A 293 -21.67 0.65 -8.15
N PRO A 294 -21.21 1.74 -8.80
CA PRO A 294 -21.68 3.09 -8.51
C PRO A 294 -23.21 3.20 -8.55
N ASP A 295 -23.77 4.10 -7.74
CA ASP A 295 -25.20 4.42 -7.67
C ASP A 295 -26.14 3.25 -7.35
N THR A 296 -25.61 2.13 -6.83
CA THR A 296 -26.41 1.01 -6.33
C THR A 296 -26.62 1.09 -4.83
N GLN A 297 -27.68 0.45 -4.33
CA GLN A 297 -27.90 0.24 -2.90
C GLN A 297 -28.45 -1.15 -2.68
N ARG A 298 -27.95 -1.85 -1.66
CA ARG A 298 -28.49 -3.13 -1.19
C ARG A 298 -28.96 -2.98 0.24
N ASN A 299 -30.12 -3.53 0.56
CA ASN A 299 -30.63 -3.57 1.92
C ASN A 299 -30.72 -5.02 2.39
N GLU A 300 -30.29 -5.26 3.62
CA GLU A 300 -30.37 -6.54 4.31
C GLU A 300 -30.92 -6.32 5.72
N LYS A 301 -31.18 -7.44 6.41
CA LYS A 301 -31.51 -7.45 7.83
C LYS A 301 -30.63 -8.45 8.54
N TRP A 302 -29.91 -8.00 9.56
CA TRP A 302 -29.05 -8.83 10.40
C TRP A 302 -29.71 -8.92 11.78
N GLY A 303 -30.36 -10.06 12.06
CA GLY A 303 -31.24 -10.17 13.23
C GLY A 303 -32.42 -9.20 13.12
N SER A 304 -32.52 -8.24 14.04
CA SER A 304 -33.51 -7.16 14.01
C SER A 304 -33.00 -5.88 13.32
N THR A 305 -31.68 -5.74 13.12
CA THR A 305 -31.03 -4.53 12.62
C THR A 305 -31.14 -4.38 11.11
N LYS A 306 -31.58 -3.22 10.63
CA LYS A 306 -31.56 -2.88 9.20
C LYS A 306 -30.13 -2.57 8.77
N VAL A 307 -29.69 -3.17 7.67
CA VAL A 307 -28.36 -2.94 7.11
C VAL A 307 -28.48 -2.41 5.69
N THR A 308 -27.84 -1.30 5.40
CA THR A 308 -27.81 -0.67 4.08
C THR A 308 -26.38 -0.62 3.57
N PHE A 309 -26.14 -1.27 2.44
CA PHE A 309 -24.87 -1.22 1.73
C PHE A 309 -24.91 -0.13 0.67
N ILE A 310 -23.83 0.65 0.63
CA ILE A 310 -23.59 1.72 -0.32
C ILE A 310 -22.23 1.50 -1.01
N PRO A 311 -22.04 1.99 -2.24
CA PRO A 311 -20.77 1.85 -2.95
C PRO A 311 -19.66 2.68 -2.30
N ARG A 312 -18.44 2.45 -2.78
CA ARG A 312 -17.28 3.28 -2.45
C ARG A 312 -17.59 4.77 -2.62
N LEU A 313 -17.25 5.55 -1.60
CA LEU A 313 -17.37 7.00 -1.62
C LEU A 313 -16.05 7.65 -2.06
N SER A 314 -16.16 8.78 -2.74
CA SER A 314 -15.02 9.69 -2.96
C SER A 314 -14.62 10.36 -1.65
N ALA A 315 -13.40 10.91 -1.58
CA ALA A 315 -12.89 11.55 -0.38
C ALA A 315 -13.80 12.70 0.10
N GLU A 316 -14.39 13.45 -0.84
CA GLU A 316 -15.25 14.61 -0.55
C GLU A 316 -16.59 14.19 0.08
N LYS A 317 -17.08 12.99 -0.25
CA LYS A 317 -18.34 12.44 0.29
C LYS A 317 -18.17 11.78 1.66
N MET A 318 -16.94 11.50 2.10
CA MET A 318 -16.69 10.85 3.39
C MET A 318 -17.12 11.73 4.58
N SER A 319 -16.91 13.05 4.50
CA SER A 319 -17.38 13.98 5.54
C SER A 319 -18.90 13.97 5.70
N GLU A 320 -19.64 13.82 4.60
CA GLU A 320 -21.08 13.64 4.66
C GLU A 320 -21.45 12.27 5.24
N PHE A 321 -20.78 11.19 4.86
CA PHE A 321 -21.01 9.88 5.47
C PHE A 321 -20.87 9.94 7.00
N PHE A 322 -19.78 10.54 7.50
CA PHE A 322 -19.54 10.68 8.94
C PHE A 322 -20.57 11.56 9.65
N SER A 323 -21.12 12.58 8.99
CA SER A 323 -22.17 13.42 9.60
C SER A 323 -23.53 12.72 9.69
N ASN A 324 -23.74 11.63 8.94
CA ASN A 324 -24.98 10.84 8.95
C ASN A 324 -24.93 9.62 9.88
N ILE A 325 -23.84 9.42 10.65
CA ILE A 325 -23.72 8.30 11.60
C ILE A 325 -23.51 8.81 13.03
N ASP A 326 -23.88 7.99 13.99
CA ASP A 326 -23.68 8.25 15.42
C ASP A 326 -22.43 7.56 15.96
N VAL A 327 -22.14 6.36 15.44
CA VAL A 327 -20.99 5.53 15.82
C VAL A 327 -20.31 4.96 14.58
N LEU A 328 -19.00 5.17 14.45
CA LEU A 328 -18.17 4.46 13.47
C LEU A 328 -17.67 3.17 14.11
N VAL A 329 -17.92 2.03 13.45
CA VAL A 329 -17.50 0.71 13.90
C VAL A 329 -16.25 0.30 13.11
N ALA A 330 -15.18 -0.04 13.83
CA ALA A 330 -13.91 -0.49 13.26
C ALA A 330 -13.42 -1.75 14.01
N PRO A 331 -14.02 -2.92 13.75
CA PRO A 331 -13.80 -4.15 14.50
C PRO A 331 -12.65 -4.98 13.89
N SER A 332 -11.58 -4.33 13.45
CA SER A 332 -10.48 -4.97 12.72
C SER A 332 -9.85 -6.10 13.53
N LEU A 333 -9.67 -7.27 12.88
CA LEU A 333 -9.04 -8.45 13.50
C LEU A 333 -7.52 -8.41 13.36
N TRP A 334 -7.03 -7.75 12.30
CA TRP A 334 -5.63 -7.38 12.19
C TRP A 334 -5.44 -6.06 12.95
N PRO A 335 -4.36 -5.89 13.73
CA PRO A 335 -4.04 -4.60 14.34
C PRO A 335 -3.69 -3.59 13.25
N GLU A 336 -4.72 -2.93 12.76
CA GLU A 336 -4.62 -1.93 11.72
C GLU A 336 -3.92 -0.68 12.22
N VAL A 337 -3.59 0.21 11.29
CA VAL A 337 -2.98 1.53 11.56
C VAL A 337 -3.96 2.51 12.23
N LEU A 338 -4.92 2.02 13.02
CA LEU A 338 -5.80 2.88 13.76
C LEU A 338 -5.00 3.54 14.87
N VAL A 339 -5.10 4.85 14.87
CA VAL A 339 -4.31 5.78 15.67
C VAL A 339 -4.62 5.53 17.15
N ASP A 340 -3.62 5.07 17.90
CA ASP A 340 -3.62 5.17 19.37
C ASP A 340 -3.55 6.65 19.82
#